data_AF-A0A4R9I9T6-F1
#
_entry.id   AF-A0A4R9I9T6-F1
#
_cell.length_a   1.000
_cell.length_b   1.000
_cell.length_c   1.000
_cell.angle_alpha   90.00
_cell.angle_beta   90.00
_cell.angle_gamma   90.00
#
_symmetry.space_group_name_H-M   'P 1'
#
loop_
_entity.id
_entity.type
_entity.pdbx_description
1 polymer ?
#
loop_
_entity_poly.entity_id
_entity_poly.type
_entity_poly.pdbx_seq_one_letter_code
_entity_poly.pdbx_strand_id
1 'polypeptide(L)'
;MTIGEAFKKLRELNEQAPFPYKLPTQKEISEVELELENTFSYDYKKFLLEASDVVVGTLEPCTIVPKNSHTFIVNVAKEAWTKMNVPKNLLPICE
;
A
#
# COMPACT_ATOMS: atom_id res chain seq x y z
N MET A 1 5.72 -14.44 -14.71
CA MET A 1 6.20 -13.96 -13.40
C MET A 1 5.09 -14.19 -12.40
N THR A 2 5.36 -14.93 -11.33
CA THR A 2 4.44 -15.11 -10.20
C THR A 2 4.53 -13.91 -9.24
N ILE A 3 3.56 -13.76 -8.34
CA ILE A 3 3.60 -12.69 -7.33
C ILE A 3 4.83 -12.79 -6.41
N GLY A 4 5.24 -14.02 -6.05
CA GLY A 4 6.45 -14.23 -5.24
C GLY A 4 7.74 -13.86 -5.99
N GLU A 5 7.81 -14.16 -7.29
CA GLU A 5 8.92 -13.71 -8.14
C GLU A 5 8.96 -12.18 -8.25
N ALA A 6 7.80 -11.52 -8.35
CA ALA A 6 7.70 -10.07 -8.37
C ALA A 6 8.20 -9.45 -7.06
N PHE A 7 7.80 -9.99 -5.90
CA PHE A 7 8.25 -9.50 -4.60
C PHE A 7 9.75 -9.69 -4.40
N LYS A 8 10.29 -10.84 -4.81
CA LYS A 8 11.74 -11.07 -4.79
C LYS A 8 12.47 -10.00 -5.61
N LYS A 9 11.99 -9.71 -6.82
CA LYS A 9 12.57 -8.67 -7.68
C LYS A 9 12.47 -7.27 -7.06
N LEU A 10 11.34 -6.92 -6.44
CA LEU A 10 11.19 -5.65 -5.72
C LEU A 10 12.23 -5.53 -4.60
N ARG A 11 12.42 -6.60 -3.82
CA ARG A 11 13.42 -6.62 -2.74
C ARG A 11 14.85 -6.47 -3.24
N GLU A 12 15.19 -7.09 -4.36
CA GLU A 12 16.51 -6.96 -5.00
C GLU A 12 16.79 -5.54 -5.50
N LEU A 13 15.74 -4.81 -5.91
CA LEU A 13 15.83 -3.44 -6.41
C LEU A 13 15.64 -2.37 -5.32
N ASN A 14 15.44 -2.77 -4.06
CA ASN A 14 15.13 -1.85 -2.99
C ASN A 14 16.27 -0.84 -2.76
N GLU A 15 15.91 0.44 -2.83
CA GLU A 15 16.81 1.56 -2.59
C GLU A 15 16.89 1.88 -1.09
N GLN A 16 18.05 2.39 -0.64
CA GLN A 16 18.18 2.84 0.75
C GLN A 16 17.51 4.21 0.92
N ALA A 17 16.47 4.25 1.74
CA ALA A 17 15.84 5.50 2.16
C ALA A 17 16.39 5.97 3.51
N PRO A 18 16.50 7.30 3.75
CA PRO A 18 16.90 7.84 5.05
C PRO A 18 16.01 7.37 6.20
N PHE A 19 14.71 7.18 5.92
CA PHE A 19 13.72 6.64 6.84
C PHE A 19 13.04 5.43 6.19
N PRO A 20 13.53 4.21 6.47
CA PRO A 20 12.92 3.00 5.91
C PRO A 20 11.46 2.87 6.35
N TYR A 21 10.59 2.56 5.40
CA TYR A 21 9.21 2.17 5.69
C TYR A 21 9.19 0.85 6.47
N LYS A 22 8.07 0.58 7.12
CA LYS A 22 7.83 -0.67 7.84
C LYS A 22 6.67 -1.41 7.19
N LEU A 23 6.78 -2.72 7.17
CA LEU A 23 5.66 -3.58 6.85
C LEU A 23 4.58 -3.46 7.95
N PRO A 24 3.30 -3.35 7.59
CA PRO A 24 2.20 -3.45 8.53
C PRO A 24 2.04 -4.87 9.06
N THR A 25 1.29 -4.98 10.14
CA THR A 25 0.75 -6.24 10.65
C THR A 25 -0.60 -6.56 10.02
N GLN A 26 -1.01 -7.83 10.08
CA GLN A 26 -2.35 -8.25 9.64
C GLN A 26 -3.46 -7.51 10.41
N LYS A 27 -3.23 -7.18 11.69
CA LYS A 27 -4.18 -6.43 12.52
C LYS A 27 -4.36 -5.01 11.98
N GLU A 28 -3.26 -4.31 11.70
CA GLU A 28 -3.32 -2.94 11.14
C GLU A 28 -4.00 -2.91 9.76
N ILE A 29 -3.76 -3.91 8.91
CA ILE A 29 -4.48 -4.06 7.65
C ILE A 29 -5.99 -4.20 7.90
N SER A 30 -6.39 -5.06 8.84
CA SER A 30 -7.80 -5.31 9.14
C SER A 30 -8.49 -4.06 9.71
N GLU A 31 -7.80 -3.28 10.53
CA GLU A 31 -8.29 -2.00 11.05
C GLU A 31 -8.53 -0.98 9.91
N VAL A 32 -7.65 -0.96 8.91
CA VAL A 32 -7.81 -0.10 7.72
C VAL A 32 -8.94 -0.59 6.80
N GLU A 33 -9.07 -1.90 6.56
CA GLU A 33 -10.19 -2.47 5.79
C GLU A 33 -11.54 -2.06 6.43
N LEU A 34 -11.62 -2.09 7.77
CA LEU A 34 -12.80 -1.61 8.51
C LEU A 34 -13.03 -0.12 8.34
N GLU A 35 -12.01 0.73 8.47
CA GLU A 35 -12.14 2.19 8.30
C GLU A 35 -12.60 2.56 6.88
N LEU A 36 -12.10 1.85 5.86
CA LEU A 36 -12.45 2.08 4.46
C LEU A 36 -13.80 1.49 4.06
N GLU A 37 -14.42 0.67 4.91
CA GLU A 37 -15.60 -0.14 4.57
C GLU A 37 -15.35 -1.00 3.31
N ASN A 38 -14.12 -1.50 3.15
CA ASN A 38 -13.69 -2.20 1.93
C ASN A 38 -12.70 -3.32 2.25
N THR A 39 -12.80 -4.43 1.53
CA THR A 39 -11.90 -5.59 1.72
C THR A 39 -10.83 -5.60 0.65
N PHE A 40 -9.58 -5.75 1.05
CA PHE A 40 -8.45 -5.89 0.17
C PHE A 40 -8.40 -7.30 -0.42
N SER A 41 -7.99 -7.38 -1.68
CA SER A 41 -7.75 -8.67 -2.33
C SER A 41 -6.62 -9.43 -1.61
N TYR A 42 -6.64 -10.75 -1.75
CA TYR A 42 -5.59 -11.61 -1.18
C TYR A 42 -4.19 -11.17 -1.62
N ASP A 43 -4.01 -10.93 -2.92
CA ASP A 43 -2.73 -10.52 -3.50
C ASP A 43 -2.27 -9.14 -2.99
N TYR A 44 -3.20 -8.19 -2.81
CA TYR A 44 -2.85 -6.87 -2.29
C TYR A 44 -2.43 -6.93 -0.82
N LYS A 45 -3.13 -7.73 0.01
CA LYS A 45 -2.69 -7.99 1.39
C LYS A 45 -1.32 -8.64 1.44
N LYS A 46 -1.05 -9.58 0.53
CA LYS A 46 0.25 -10.21 0.42
C LYS A 46 1.35 -9.19 0.08
N PHE A 47 1.08 -8.29 -0.87
CA PHE A 47 1.99 -7.19 -1.19
C PHE A 47 2.25 -6.28 0.02
N LEU A 48 1.18 -5.86 0.72
CA LEU A 48 1.29 -5.05 1.93
C LEU A 48 2.14 -5.72 3.00
N LEU A 49 1.98 -7.03 3.20
CA LEU A 49 2.72 -7.76 4.24
C LEU A 49 4.16 -8.13 3.85
N GLU A 50 4.49 -8.19 2.56
CA GLU A 50 5.76 -8.76 2.11
C GLU A 50 6.64 -7.78 1.31
N ALA A 51 6.12 -6.66 0.82
CA ALA A 51 6.86 -5.77 -0.09
C ALA A 51 6.47 -4.28 -0.07
N SER A 52 5.49 -3.81 0.72
CA SER A 52 5.08 -2.39 0.68
C SER A 52 6.04 -1.41 1.35
N ASP A 53 7.08 -1.90 2.02
CA ASP A 53 8.18 -1.09 2.55
C ASP A 53 9.32 -0.89 1.53
N VAL A 54 9.22 -1.51 0.34
CA VAL A 54 10.20 -1.35 -0.72
C VAL A 54 10.10 0.03 -1.34
N VAL A 55 11.25 0.68 -1.49
CA VAL A 55 11.41 1.94 -2.24
C VAL A 55 12.13 1.61 -3.55
N VAL A 56 11.52 1.94 -4.68
CA VAL A 56 12.11 1.71 -6.00
C VAL A 56 11.57 2.69 -7.04
N GLY A 57 12.46 3.38 -7.74
CA GLY A 57 12.07 4.31 -8.81
C GLY A 57 11.27 5.52 -8.30
N THR A 58 10.24 5.91 -9.06
CA THR A 58 9.51 7.17 -8.84
C THR A 58 8.04 6.99 -8.46
N LEU A 59 7.58 5.75 -8.30
CA LEU A 59 6.22 5.45 -7.89
C LEU A 59 6.22 5.07 -6.41
N GLU A 60 5.29 5.63 -5.64
CA GLU A 60 5.17 5.36 -4.21
C GLU A 60 3.83 4.67 -3.92
N PRO A 61 3.83 3.32 -3.79
CA PRO A 61 2.62 2.58 -3.49
C PRO A 61 1.99 3.03 -2.17
N CYS A 62 0.66 2.89 -2.07
CA CYS A 62 -0.06 3.17 -0.85
C CYS A 62 0.45 2.28 0.31
N THR A 63 0.60 2.88 1.48
CA THR A 63 1.06 2.24 2.71
C THR A 63 -0.05 2.17 3.77
N ILE A 64 0.10 1.25 4.72
CA ILE A 64 -0.76 1.14 5.92
C ILE A 64 -0.11 1.84 7.11
N VAL A 65 1.22 1.81 7.17
CA VAL A 65 2.02 2.48 8.19
C VAL A 65 3.20 3.20 7.52
N PRO A 66 3.58 4.38 8.02
CA PRO A 66 2.95 5.11 9.12
C PRO A 66 1.70 5.89 8.66
N LYS A 67 0.72 6.09 9.57
CA LYS A 67 -0.57 6.75 9.25
C LYS A 67 -0.45 8.23 8.87
N ASN A 68 0.70 8.86 9.13
CA ASN A 68 0.99 10.24 8.75
C ASN A 68 1.75 10.36 7.41
N SER A 69 2.02 9.24 6.72
CA SER A 69 2.58 9.25 5.37
C SER A 69 1.59 9.86 4.37
N HIS A 70 2.09 10.54 3.34
CA HIS A 70 1.26 10.96 2.20
C HIS A 70 0.70 9.76 1.45
N THR A 71 1.42 8.64 1.44
CA THR A 71 0.96 7.37 0.86
C THR A 71 -0.01 6.60 1.75
N PHE A 72 -0.42 7.10 2.92
CA PHE A 72 -1.33 6.37 3.79
C PHE A 72 -2.68 6.15 3.10
N ILE A 73 -3.01 4.88 2.82
CA ILE A 73 -4.08 4.49 1.88
C ILE A 73 -5.44 5.11 2.21
N VAL A 74 -5.74 5.34 3.48
CA VAL A 74 -7.01 5.95 3.91
C VAL A 74 -7.15 7.37 3.36
N ASN A 75 -6.09 8.16 3.44
CA ASN A 75 -6.10 9.54 2.95
C ASN A 75 -6.14 9.55 1.41
N VAL A 76 -5.32 8.71 0.77
CA VAL A 76 -5.28 8.57 -0.69
C VAL A 76 -6.64 8.12 -1.24
N ALA A 77 -7.29 7.14 -0.60
CA ALA A 77 -8.62 6.67 -1.00
C ALA A 77 -9.70 7.76 -0.84
N LYS A 78 -9.72 8.47 0.30
CA LYS A 78 -10.65 9.60 0.52
C LYS A 78 -10.46 10.68 -0.54
N GLU A 79 -9.21 11.02 -0.87
CA GLU A 79 -8.86 11.97 -1.93
C GLU A 79 -9.36 11.50 -3.30
N ALA A 80 -9.04 10.25 -3.69
CA ALA A 80 -9.46 9.68 -4.97
C ALA A 80 -10.99 9.67 -5.12
N TRP A 81 -11.72 9.27 -4.07
CA TRP A 81 -13.18 9.20 -4.11
C TRP A 81 -13.84 10.58 -4.16
N THR A 82 -13.34 11.54 -3.36
CA THR A 82 -14.03 12.83 -3.19
C THR A 82 -13.58 13.90 -4.18
N LYS A 83 -12.29 13.91 -4.55
CA LYS A 83 -11.73 14.95 -5.44
C LYS A 83 -11.59 14.47 -6.89
N MET A 84 -11.26 13.19 -7.08
CA MET A 84 -11.03 12.63 -8.42
C MET A 84 -12.23 11.82 -8.94
N ASN A 85 -13.29 11.72 -8.14
CA ASN A 85 -14.55 11.04 -8.48
C ASN A 85 -14.34 9.55 -8.86
N VAL A 86 -13.32 8.91 -8.26
CA VAL A 86 -13.11 7.47 -8.37
C VAL A 86 -14.24 6.74 -7.62
N PRO A 87 -14.85 5.68 -8.19
CA PRO A 87 -15.87 4.90 -7.50
C PRO A 87 -15.41 4.36 -6.13
N LYS A 88 -16.25 4.45 -5.09
CA LYS A 88 -15.92 4.04 -3.70
C LYS A 88 -15.54 2.54 -3.58
N ASN A 89 -15.97 1.72 -4.52
CA ASN A 89 -15.61 0.30 -4.57
C ASN A 89 -14.22 0.02 -5.18
N LEU A 90 -13.54 1.04 -5.71
CA LEU A 90 -12.17 0.95 -6.21
C LEU A 90 -11.21 1.60 -5.21
N LEU A 91 -10.10 0.92 -4.94
CA LEU A 91 -9.07 1.35 -4.00
C LEU A 91 -7.80 1.77 -4.77
N PRO A 92 -7.20 2.92 -4.44
CA PRO A 92 -5.91 3.29 -5.00
C PRO A 92 -4.81 2.41 -4.40
N ILE A 93 -3.92 1.91 -5.26
CA ILE A 93 -2.75 1.13 -4.85
C ILE A 93 -1.43 1.92 -4.92
N CYS A 94 -1.45 3.06 -5.61
CA CYS A 94 -0.31 3.96 -5.82
C CYS A 94 -0.84 5.37 -6.15
N GLU A 95 -0.07 6.38 -5.77
CA GLU A 95 -0.19 7.77 -6.24
C GLU A 95 1.10 8.19 -6.94
#